data_AF-A0A257CUS6-F1
#
_entry.id   AF-A0A257CUS6-F1
#
_cell.length_a   1.000
_cell.length_b   1.000
_cell.length_c   1.000
_cell.angle_alpha   90.00
_cell.angle_beta   90.00
_cell.angle_gamma   90.00
#
_symmetry.space_group_name_H-M   'P 1'
#
loop_
_entity.id
_entity.type
_entity.pdbx_description
1 polymer ?
#
loop_
_entity_poly.entity_id
_entity_poly.type
_entity_poly.pdbx_seq_one_letter_code
_entity_poly.pdbx_strand_id
1 'polypeptide(L)'
;MEVIPLFIGLRRGVNGFTLLELLIVLALIGIASGFAVASVDKLAMRMDERRWQDRTRQTLQAMRNKAMRTGATVAAEVVVDAAEIRQLNDGGRELLLKLPTNFKYELVSASGDTKVALERKAVIYFFADGAMDGQAFDLISPQGRRYELKLAKHTGQVRGRLSDAVL
;
A
#
# COMPACT_ATOMS: atom_id res chain seq x y z
N MET A 1 -71.65 -14.37 40.69
CA MET A 1 -70.62 -13.34 40.47
C MET A 1 -69.33 -13.91 41.03
N GLU A 2 -68.27 -13.96 40.21
CA GLU A 2 -66.85 -14.19 40.59
C GLU A 2 -66.44 -15.60 41.09
N VAL A 3 -65.30 -16.22 40.73
CA VAL A 3 -64.25 -16.05 39.70
C VAL A 3 -63.66 -17.47 39.47
N ILE A 4 -63.37 -17.88 38.23
CA ILE A 4 -62.60 -19.09 37.93
C ILE A 4 -61.10 -18.70 37.89
N PRO A 5 -60.19 -19.36 38.62
CA PRO A 5 -58.78 -19.03 38.53
C PRO A 5 -58.18 -19.74 37.31
N LEU A 6 -57.84 -18.97 36.27
CA LEU A 6 -57.06 -19.47 35.14
C LEU A 6 -55.57 -19.26 35.46
N PHE A 7 -54.98 -20.17 36.24
CA PHE A 7 -53.52 -20.24 36.37
C PHE A 7 -52.96 -20.85 35.08
N ILE A 8 -52.60 -19.98 34.14
CA ILE A 8 -51.78 -20.34 32.98
C ILE A 8 -50.37 -20.63 33.50
N GLY A 9 -50.11 -21.90 33.78
CA GLY A 9 -48.76 -22.40 34.03
C GLY A 9 -47.93 -22.32 32.76
N LEU A 10 -47.23 -21.20 32.55
CA LEU A 10 -46.14 -21.11 31.59
C LEU A 10 -45.00 -22.02 32.07
N ARG A 11 -45.04 -23.28 31.65
CA ARG A 11 -43.87 -24.17 31.72
C ARG A 11 -42.77 -23.56 30.84
N ARG A 12 -41.85 -22.80 31.44
CA ARG A 12 -40.55 -22.51 30.82
C ARG A 12 -39.81 -23.84 30.74
N GLY A 13 -39.85 -24.46 29.56
CA GLY A 13 -38.93 -25.54 29.24
C GLY A 13 -37.52 -24.99 29.30
N VAL A 14 -36.77 -25.36 30.33
CA VAL A 14 -35.32 -25.16 30.35
C VAL A 14 -34.75 -26.25 29.45
N ASN A 15 -34.73 -25.97 28.15
CA ASN A 15 -34.05 -26.82 27.19
C ASN A 15 -32.54 -26.65 27.43
N GLY A 16 -31.93 -27.61 28.12
CA GLY A 16 -30.49 -27.67 28.28
C GLY A 16 -29.83 -27.84 26.91
N PHE A 17 -28.72 -27.13 26.68
CA PHE A 17 -27.91 -27.30 25.49
C PHE A 17 -27.46 -28.76 25.38
N THR A 18 -27.72 -29.38 24.24
CA THR A 18 -27.24 -30.74 23.99
C THR A 18 -25.72 -30.73 23.78
N LEU A 19 -25.05 -31.84 24.07
CA LEU A 19 -23.60 -31.97 23.82
C LEU A 19 -23.26 -31.73 22.34
N LEU A 20 -24.15 -32.17 21.44
CA LEU A 20 -24.05 -31.94 20.00
C LEU A 20 -24.10 -30.44 19.67
N GLU A 21 -24.98 -29.69 20.33
CA GLU A 21 -25.14 -28.26 20.09
C GLU A 21 -23.91 -27.45 20.54
N LEU A 22 -23.35 -27.77 21.71
CA LEU A 22 -22.08 -27.19 22.15
C LEU A 22 -20.93 -27.50 21.18
N LEU A 23 -20.88 -28.71 20.63
CA LEU A 23 -19.87 -29.11 19.65
C LEU A 23 -20.02 -28.31 18.35
N ILE A 24 -21.25 -28.13 17.86
CA ILE A 24 -21.54 -27.31 16.68
C ILE A 24 -21.15 -25.85 16.92
N VAL A 25 -21.47 -25.28 18.09
CA VAL A 25 -21.09 -23.90 18.43
C VAL A 25 -19.56 -23.74 18.44
N LEU A 26 -18.83 -24.66 19.06
CA LEU A 26 -17.36 -24.65 19.03
C LEU A 26 -16.80 -24.77 17.61
N ALA A 27 -17.37 -25.65 16.79
CA ALA A 27 -16.98 -25.79 15.39
C ALA A 27 -17.21 -24.48 14.60
N LEU A 28 -18.37 -23.86 14.78
CA LEU A 28 -18.71 -22.58 14.15
C LEU A 28 -17.79 -21.44 14.62
N ILE A 29 -17.47 -21.36 15.92
CA ILE A 29 -16.52 -20.38 16.46
C ILE A 29 -15.13 -20.61 15.89
N GLY A 30 -14.68 -21.86 15.78
CA GLY A 30 -13.39 -22.20 15.18
C GLY A 30 -13.30 -21.75 13.71
N ILE A 31 -14.33 -22.04 12.92
CA ILE A 31 -14.42 -21.61 11.52
C ILE A 31 -14.46 -20.08 11.42
N ALA A 32 -15.32 -19.43 12.22
CA ALA A 32 -15.45 -17.98 12.23
C ALA A 32 -14.13 -17.27 12.62
N SER A 33 -13.42 -17.81 13.60
CA SER A 33 -12.12 -17.30 14.05
C SER A 33 -11.06 -17.45 12.95
N GLY A 34 -11.04 -18.58 12.25
CA GLY A 34 -10.14 -18.79 11.12
C GLY A 34 -10.35 -17.77 9.99
N PHE A 35 -11.61 -17.47 9.66
CA PHE A 35 -11.93 -16.44 8.68
C PHE A 35 -11.57 -15.02 9.16
N ALA A 36 -11.77 -14.72 10.45
CA ALA A 36 -11.43 -13.42 11.02
C ALA A 36 -9.93 -13.12 10.88
N VAL A 37 -9.06 -14.08 11.21
CA VAL A 37 -7.59 -13.93 11.07
C VAL A 37 -7.19 -13.67 9.62
N ALA A 38 -7.66 -14.51 8.69
CA ALA A 38 -7.33 -14.35 7.26
C ALA A 38 -7.84 -13.01 6.67
N SER A 39 -8.92 -12.44 7.23
CA SER A 39 -9.45 -11.14 6.84
C SER A 39 -8.57 -9.99 7.34
N VAL A 40 -8.12 -10.07 8.60
CA VAL A 40 -7.26 -9.06 9.22
C VAL A 40 -5.91 -8.96 8.50
N ASP A 41 -5.29 -10.08 8.15
CA ASP A 41 -4.00 -10.09 7.42
C ASP A 41 -4.12 -9.40 6.05
N LYS A 42 -5.19 -9.71 5.31
CA LYS A 42 -5.46 -9.06 4.01
C LYS A 42 -5.67 -7.56 4.15
N LEU A 43 -6.31 -7.11 5.23
CA LEU A 43 -6.55 -5.70 5.49
C LEU A 43 -5.26 -4.98 5.88
N ALA A 44 -4.47 -5.56 6.78
CA ALA A 44 -3.17 -5.03 7.21
C ALA A 44 -2.22 -4.85 6.02
N MET A 45 -2.12 -5.85 5.14
CA MET A 45 -1.29 -5.77 3.93
C MET A 45 -1.73 -4.65 2.98
N ARG A 46 -3.03 -4.40 2.82
CA ARG A 46 -3.54 -3.28 1.99
C ARG A 46 -3.22 -1.91 2.60
N MET A 47 -3.23 -1.82 3.93
CA MET A 47 -2.88 -0.58 4.63
C MET A 47 -1.39 -0.25 4.46
N ASP A 48 -0.52 -1.27 4.54
CA ASP A 48 0.92 -1.09 4.30
C ASP A 48 1.20 -0.66 2.86
N GLU A 49 0.54 -1.27 1.89
CA GLU A 49 0.69 -0.93 0.48
C GLU A 49 0.34 0.55 0.20
N ARG A 50 -0.81 1.03 0.70
CA ARG A 50 -1.20 2.44 0.59
C ARG A 50 -0.22 3.37 1.29
N ARG A 51 0.22 3.00 2.50
CA ARG A 51 1.19 3.79 3.27
C ARG A 51 2.49 4.00 2.50
N TRP A 52 3.02 2.96 1.86
CA TRP A 52 4.28 3.07 1.10
C TRP A 52 4.10 3.87 -0.18
N GLN A 53 2.98 3.74 -0.88
CA GLN A 53 2.65 4.60 -2.02
C GLN A 53 2.60 6.08 -1.63
N ASP A 54 1.91 6.39 -0.53
CA ASP A 54 1.76 7.75 -0.06
C ASP A 54 3.09 8.33 0.42
N ARG A 55 3.93 7.53 1.10
CA ARG A 55 5.29 7.94 1.47
C ARG A 55 6.15 8.23 0.25
N THR A 56 6.17 7.34 -0.75
CA THR A 56 6.92 7.59 -2.00
C THR A 56 6.46 8.88 -2.68
N ARG A 57 5.15 9.11 -2.77
CA ARG A 57 4.59 10.35 -3.33
C ARG A 57 5.00 11.58 -2.54
N GLN A 58 4.89 11.53 -1.20
CA GLN A 58 5.27 12.64 -0.32
C GLN A 58 6.76 12.95 -0.40
N THR A 59 7.64 11.93 -0.47
CA THR A 59 9.08 12.12 -0.64
C THR A 59 9.40 12.86 -1.94
N LEU A 60 8.81 12.44 -3.07
CA LEU A 60 9.03 13.11 -4.36
C LEU A 60 8.47 14.54 -4.35
N GLN A 61 7.30 14.76 -3.76
CA GLN A 61 6.73 16.10 -3.60
C GLN A 61 7.59 17.00 -2.70
N ALA A 62 8.17 16.45 -1.63
CA ALA A 62 9.08 17.18 -0.76
C ALA A 62 10.34 17.63 -1.51
N MET A 63 10.88 16.78 -2.39
CA MET A 63 12.02 17.09 -3.26
C MET A 63 11.69 18.20 -4.25
N ARG A 64 10.53 18.12 -4.91
CA ARG A 64 10.02 19.20 -5.76
C ARG A 64 9.91 20.51 -5.00
N ASN A 65 9.27 20.48 -3.83
CA ASN A 65 9.11 21.68 -3.01
C ASN A 65 10.46 22.21 -2.53
N LYS A 66 11.46 21.35 -2.30
CA LYS A 66 12.83 21.77 -1.99
C LYS A 66 13.43 22.53 -3.16
N ALA A 67 13.38 21.99 -4.39
CA ALA A 67 13.89 22.66 -5.59
C ALA A 67 13.26 24.04 -5.82
N MET A 68 11.93 24.14 -5.69
CA MET A 68 11.21 25.42 -5.82
C MET A 68 11.61 26.43 -4.73
N ARG A 69 11.75 25.98 -3.47
CA ARG A 69 12.13 26.87 -2.36
C ARG A 69 13.58 27.34 -2.45
N THR A 70 14.50 26.48 -2.90
CA THR A 70 15.92 26.83 -3.00
C THR A 70 16.26 27.55 -4.30
N GLY A 71 15.37 27.54 -5.29
CA GLY A 71 15.65 28.09 -6.62
C GLY A 71 16.71 27.29 -7.40
N ALA A 72 16.99 26.05 -6.97
CA ALA A 72 18.07 25.23 -7.50
C ALA A 72 17.56 23.85 -7.90
N THR A 73 18.17 23.26 -8.93
CA THR A 73 17.84 21.89 -9.34
C THR A 73 18.24 20.90 -8.26
N VAL A 74 17.32 20.02 -7.88
CA VAL A 74 17.53 18.95 -6.91
C VAL A 74 17.35 17.60 -7.62
N ALA A 75 18.18 16.61 -7.31
CA ALA A 75 18.08 15.28 -7.90
C ALA A 75 17.74 14.21 -6.85
N ALA A 76 16.85 13.28 -7.20
CA ALA A 76 16.60 12.06 -6.45
C ALA A 76 17.04 10.84 -7.26
N GLU A 77 17.81 9.94 -6.65
CA GLU A 77 18.20 8.65 -7.20
C GLU A 77 17.32 7.56 -6.61
N VAL A 78 16.55 6.90 -7.46
CA VAL A 78 15.79 5.69 -7.13
C VAL A 78 16.70 4.49 -7.39
N VAL A 79 17.11 3.81 -6.33
CA VAL A 79 17.96 2.62 -6.38
C VAL A 79 17.06 1.38 -6.32
N VAL A 80 16.91 0.70 -7.46
CA VAL A 80 16.01 -0.45 -7.60
C VAL A 80 16.46 -1.62 -6.72
N ASP A 81 17.75 -1.96 -6.76
CA ASP A 81 18.31 -3.10 -6.02
C ASP A 81 18.15 -2.98 -4.50
N ALA A 82 18.31 -1.76 -3.97
CA ALA A 82 18.21 -1.48 -2.55
C ALA A 82 16.78 -1.11 -2.12
N ALA A 83 15.88 -0.91 -3.08
CA ALA A 83 14.53 -0.38 -2.86
C ALA A 83 14.55 0.96 -2.10
N GLU A 84 15.45 1.86 -2.48
CA GLU A 84 15.73 3.13 -1.80
C GLU A 84 15.54 4.34 -2.71
N ILE A 85 15.12 5.46 -2.13
CA ILE A 85 15.17 6.79 -2.76
C ILE A 85 16.16 7.62 -1.97
N ARG A 86 17.16 8.16 -2.68
CA ARG A 86 18.23 8.98 -2.12
C ARG A 86 18.23 10.35 -2.76
N GLN A 87 18.50 11.40 -1.98
CA GLN A 87 18.78 12.72 -2.53
C GLN A 87 20.25 12.79 -2.94
N LEU A 88 20.51 13.29 -4.16
CA LEU A 88 21.85 13.68 -4.59
C LEU A 88 22.11 15.11 -4.11
N ASN A 89 23.19 15.27 -3.35
CA ASN A 89 23.73 16.54 -2.90
C ASN A 89 25.18 16.66 -3.38
N ASP A 90 25.74 17.87 -3.42
CA ASP A 90 27.09 18.15 -3.90
C ASP A 90 28.21 17.38 -3.16
N GLY A 91 27.92 16.85 -1.97
CA GLY A 91 28.86 16.08 -1.14
C GLY A 91 28.46 14.63 -0.87
N GLY A 92 27.38 14.10 -1.47
CA GLY A 92 26.98 12.71 -1.21
C GLY A 92 25.53 12.35 -1.53
N ARG A 93 25.10 11.19 -1.00
CA ARG A 93 23.75 10.65 -1.16
C ARG A 93 23.07 10.52 0.19
N GLU A 94 22.01 11.28 0.41
CA GLU A 94 21.21 11.24 1.63
C GLU A 94 20.03 10.28 1.45
N LEU A 95 19.83 9.33 2.37
CA LEU A 95 18.71 8.39 2.29
C LEU A 95 17.40 9.08 2.68
N LEU A 96 16.48 9.22 1.74
CA LEU A 96 15.16 9.83 1.99
C LEU A 96 14.09 8.79 2.35
N LEU A 97 14.13 7.64 1.66
CA LEU A 97 13.15 6.59 1.84
C LEU A 97 13.79 5.23 1.57
N LYS A 98 13.50 4.27 2.44
CA LYS A 98 13.82 2.86 2.24
C LYS A 98 12.55 2.05 2.34
N LEU A 99 12.28 1.26 1.31
CA LEU A 99 11.17 0.32 1.34
C LEU A 99 11.52 -0.89 2.21
N PRO A 100 10.51 -1.55 2.81
CA PRO A 100 10.72 -2.84 3.44
C PRO A 100 11.07 -3.91 2.40
N THR A 101 11.71 -5.00 2.84
CA THR A 101 12.30 -6.04 1.98
C THR A 101 11.33 -6.75 1.04
N ASN A 102 10.04 -6.68 1.32
CA ASN A 102 8.97 -7.29 0.55
C ASN A 102 8.38 -6.35 -0.53
N PHE A 103 8.81 -5.10 -0.60
CA PHE A 103 8.47 -4.15 -1.66
C PHE A 103 9.67 -3.92 -2.58
N LYS A 104 9.40 -3.65 -3.86
CA LYS A 104 10.44 -3.42 -4.87
C LYS A 104 10.06 -2.26 -5.78
N TYR A 105 11.08 -1.55 -6.27
CA TYR A 105 10.91 -0.63 -7.39
C TYR A 105 11.24 -1.35 -8.69
N GLU A 106 10.57 -1.01 -9.78
CA GLU A 106 10.89 -1.47 -11.13
C GLU A 106 10.81 -0.27 -12.08
N LEU A 107 11.80 -0.12 -12.98
CA LEU A 107 11.81 1.01 -13.90
C LEU A 107 10.97 0.67 -15.12
N VAL A 108 10.07 1.58 -15.50
CA VAL A 108 9.24 1.40 -16.69
C VAL A 108 9.92 2.12 -17.85
N SER A 109 10.26 1.38 -18.90
CA SER A 109 10.80 1.98 -20.11
C SER A 109 9.71 2.80 -20.81
N ALA A 110 10.08 3.91 -21.44
CA ALA A 110 9.15 4.79 -22.17
C ALA A 110 8.39 4.07 -23.31
N SER A 111 8.85 2.88 -23.73
CA SER A 111 8.20 2.01 -24.71
C SER A 111 7.12 1.09 -24.14
N GLY A 112 6.78 1.15 -22.84
CA GLY A 112 5.73 0.32 -22.23
C GLY A 112 6.10 -1.16 -22.03
N ASP A 113 7.15 -1.62 -22.72
CA ASP A 113 7.80 -2.88 -22.38
C ASP A 113 8.49 -2.76 -21.01
N THR A 114 8.26 -3.74 -20.13
CA THR A 114 9.08 -4.01 -18.95
C THR A 114 10.47 -4.47 -19.41
N LYS A 115 11.20 -3.60 -20.11
CA LYS A 115 12.62 -3.78 -20.35
C LYS A 115 13.30 -3.40 -19.06
N VAL A 116 13.81 -4.43 -18.38
CA VAL A 116 14.81 -4.33 -17.33
C VAL A 116 15.82 -3.28 -17.79
N ALA A 117 15.68 -2.05 -17.32
CA ALA A 117 16.63 -1.00 -17.63
C ALA A 117 17.98 -1.53 -17.12
N LEU A 118 18.97 -1.61 -18.01
CA LEU A 118 20.33 -2.03 -17.65
C LEU A 118 20.87 -1.17 -16.50
N GLU A 119 20.37 0.05 -16.38
CA GLU A 119 20.56 0.93 -15.24
C GLU A 119 19.57 0.57 -14.12
N ARG A 120 20.07 -0.07 -13.07
CA ARG A 120 19.29 -0.38 -11.84
C ARG A 120 19.10 0.84 -10.92
N LYS A 121 19.29 2.02 -11.48
CA LYS A 121 19.18 3.32 -10.82
C LYS A 121 18.55 4.29 -11.79
N ALA A 122 17.61 5.08 -11.30
CA ALA A 122 17.02 6.16 -12.08
C ALA A 122 17.20 7.48 -11.33
N VAL A 123 17.72 8.48 -12.02
CA VAL A 123 17.87 9.84 -11.47
C VAL A 123 16.72 10.70 -11.98
N ILE A 124 15.99 11.27 -11.04
CA ILE A 124 14.87 12.18 -11.29
C ILE A 124 15.34 13.58 -10.91
N TYR A 125 15.31 14.50 -11.86
CA TYR A 125 15.63 15.91 -11.63
C TYR A 125 14.36 16.70 -11.32
N PHE A 126 14.43 17.57 -10.32
CA PHE A 126 13.40 18.52 -9.95
C PHE A 126 13.95 19.93 -10.15
N PHE A 127 13.21 20.75 -10.88
CA PHE A 127 13.64 22.08 -11.28
C PHE A 127 12.99 23.16 -10.42
N ALA A 128 13.59 24.35 -10.40
CA ALA A 128 13.16 25.49 -9.59
C ALA A 128 11.77 26.04 -9.98
N ASP A 129 11.36 25.86 -11.23
CA ASP A 129 10.04 26.19 -11.76
C ASP A 129 8.95 25.17 -11.36
N GLY A 130 9.35 24.10 -10.65
CA GLY A 130 8.45 23.02 -10.25
C GLY A 130 8.21 21.98 -11.34
N ALA A 131 8.90 22.05 -12.48
CA ALA A 131 8.97 20.96 -13.44
C ALA A 131 9.83 19.81 -12.87
N MET A 132 9.73 18.64 -13.49
CA MET A 132 10.58 17.50 -13.14
C MET A 132 10.83 16.61 -14.34
N ASP A 133 11.92 15.84 -14.32
CA ASP A 133 12.21 14.93 -15.41
C ASP A 133 11.23 13.75 -15.35
N GLY A 134 10.53 13.54 -16.46
CA GLY A 134 9.39 12.64 -16.52
C GLY A 134 9.86 11.24 -16.74
N GLN A 135 10.02 10.53 -15.63
CA GLN A 135 10.23 9.09 -15.60
C GLN A 135 9.01 8.43 -14.97
N ALA A 136 8.74 7.20 -15.39
CA ALA A 136 7.77 6.34 -14.75
C ALA A 136 8.50 5.17 -14.11
N PHE A 137 8.06 4.80 -12.91
CA PHE A 137 8.55 3.60 -12.25
C PHE A 137 7.41 2.95 -11.47
N ASP A 138 7.48 1.64 -11.35
CA ASP A 138 6.49 0.83 -10.66
C ASP A 138 6.94 0.56 -9.23
N LEU A 139 6.00 0.64 -8.30
CA LEU A 139 6.11 0.05 -6.97
C LEU A 139 5.41 -1.30 -6.99
N ILE A 140 6.17 -2.36 -6.75
CA ILE A 140 5.68 -3.73 -6.68
C ILE A 140 5.47 -4.09 -5.21
N SER A 141 4.24 -4.49 -4.88
CA SER A 141 3.90 -4.95 -3.54
C SER A 141 4.17 -6.44 -3.34
N PRO A 142 4.17 -6.93 -2.09
CA PRO A 142 4.38 -8.35 -1.79
C PRO A 142 3.35 -9.28 -2.46
N GLN A 143 2.18 -8.74 -2.83
CA GLN A 143 1.11 -9.46 -3.52
C GLN A 143 1.28 -9.48 -5.04
N GLY A 144 2.39 -8.94 -5.57
CA GLY A 144 2.65 -8.83 -7.00
C GLY A 144 1.87 -7.71 -7.70
N ARG A 145 1.19 -6.83 -6.94
CA ARG A 145 0.48 -5.69 -7.53
C ARG A 145 1.48 -4.61 -7.95
N ARG A 146 1.27 -4.08 -9.15
CA ARG A 146 2.10 -3.02 -9.73
C ARG A 146 1.38 -1.68 -9.64
N TYR A 147 2.05 -0.70 -9.04
CA TYR A 147 1.57 0.68 -8.97
C TYR A 147 2.50 1.58 -9.75
N GLU A 148 2.00 2.03 -10.90
CA GLU A 148 2.73 2.90 -11.80
C GLU A 148 2.72 4.33 -11.24
N LEU A 149 3.90 4.85 -10.94
CA LEU A 149 4.13 6.23 -10.55
C LEU A 149 4.59 7.00 -11.78
N LYS A 150 3.68 7.78 -12.37
CA LYS A 150 4.00 8.69 -13.48
C LYS A 150 4.36 10.07 -12.94
N LEU A 151 5.56 10.53 -13.28
CA LEU A 151 5.98 11.90 -13.04
C LEU A 151 5.70 12.72 -14.31
N ALA A 152 4.76 13.67 -14.20
CA ALA A 152 4.39 14.53 -15.31
C ALA A 152 5.43 15.65 -15.50
N LYS A 153 6.13 15.64 -16.64
CA LYS A 153 7.25 16.53 -16.96
C LYS A 153 6.97 18.01 -16.68
N HIS A 154 5.87 18.49 -17.23
CA HIS A 154 5.57 19.92 -17.28
C HIS A 154 4.74 20.41 -16.10
N THR A 155 4.03 19.52 -15.40
CA THR A 155 3.14 19.91 -14.31
C THR A 155 3.73 19.66 -12.94
N GLY A 156 4.84 18.89 -12.86
CA GLY A 156 5.42 18.52 -11.58
C GLY A 156 4.50 17.64 -10.73
N GLN A 157 3.48 17.02 -11.35
CA GLN A 157 2.54 16.15 -10.64
C GLN A 157 3.03 14.70 -10.61
N VAL A 158 3.00 14.11 -9.41
CA VAL A 158 3.25 12.68 -9.20
C VAL A 158 1.88 11.97 -9.15
N ARG A 159 1.56 11.20 -10.19
CA ARG A 159 0.29 10.45 -10.28
C ARG A 159 0.58 8.97 -10.10
N GLY A 160 -0.15 8.34 -9.18
CA GLY A 160 -0.14 6.88 -9.03
C GLY A 160 -1.35 6.29 -9.74
N ARG A 161 -1.16 5.26 -10.55
CA ARG A 161 -2.24 4.44 -11.10
C ARG A 161 -1.92 2.97 -10.83
N LEU A 162 -2.93 2.18 -10.47
CA LEU A 162 -2.78 0.72 -10.47
C LEU A 162 -2.53 0.30 -11.92
N SER A 163 -1.43 -0.42 -12.17
CA SER A 163 -1.16 -0.95 -13.49
C SER A 163 -1.92 -2.27 -13.65
N ASP A 164 -2.75 -2.35 -14.68
CA ASP A 164 -3.48 -3.58 -15.05
C ASP A 164 -2.58 -4.58 -15.79
N ALA A 165 -1.26 -4.36 -15.80
CA ALA A 165 -0.27 -5.27 -16.37
C ALA A 165 -0.17 -6.54 -15.50
N VAL A 166 -1.13 -7.44 -15.71
CA VAL A 166 -1.07 -8.85 -15.30
C VAL A 166 -0.05 -9.54 -16.18
N LEU A 167 1.00 -10.09 -15.57
CA LEU A 167 1.76 -11.22 -16.12
C LEU A 167 1.16 -12.50 -15.56
#